data_AF-A0A0Q6TZA5-F1
#
_entry.id   AF-A0A0Q6TZA5-F1
#
_cell.length_a   1.000
_cell.length_b   1.000
_cell.length_c   1.000
_cell.angle_alpha   90.00
_cell.angle_beta   90.00
_cell.angle_gamma   90.00
#
_symmetry.space_group_name_H-M   'P 1'
#
loop_
_entity.id
_entity.type
_entity.pdbx_description
1 polymer ?
#
loop_
_entity_poly.entity_id
_entity_poly.type
_entity_poly.pdbx_seq_one_letter_code
_entity_poly.pdbx_strand_id
1 'polypeptide(L)'
;MAQGDNWIATNQQKRVVAAAPTIQNRFNLATGYQRTGRLETAKTQYQALANEGEGTVMEQGWRSRNFDVGLESADRLLYIDWLQNGARRGSGAASAATAGTNVSATVGGTGEYEVTDEQARALDRQARAQ
;
A
#
# COMPACT_ATOMS: atom_id res chain seq x y z
N MET A 1 15.51 5.21 -0.46
CA MET A 1 15.06 4.92 -1.84
C MET A 1 14.52 6.22 -2.41
N ALA A 2 14.86 6.55 -3.66
CA ALA A 2 14.40 7.79 -4.27
C ALA A 2 12.88 7.68 -4.57
N GLN A 3 12.15 8.79 -4.53
CA GLN A 3 10.69 8.75 -4.71
C GLN A 3 10.29 8.26 -6.11
N GLY A 4 11.09 8.55 -7.14
CA GLY A 4 10.86 8.08 -8.50
C GLY A 4 11.01 6.57 -8.64
N ASP A 5 11.98 5.94 -7.96
CA ASP A 5 12.13 4.48 -7.93
C ASP A 5 10.83 3.79 -7.45
N ASN A 6 10.15 4.34 -6.44
CA ASN A 6 8.88 3.81 -5.94
C ASN A 6 7.77 3.92 -6.98
N TRP A 7 7.72 5.01 -7.75
CA TRP A 7 6.74 5.20 -8.82
C TRP A 7 6.94 4.22 -9.97
N ILE A 8 8.18 4.08 -10.44
CA ILE A 8 8.53 3.13 -11.52
C ILE A 8 8.22 1.70 -11.09
N ALA A 9 8.63 1.31 -9.88
CA ALA A 9 8.35 -0.01 -9.34
C ALA A 9 6.84 -0.28 -9.26
N THR A 10 6.05 0.72 -8.85
CA THR A 10 4.60 0.57 -8.78
C THR A 10 3.97 0.44 -10.16
N ASN A 11 4.43 1.22 -11.14
CA ASN A 11 3.93 1.13 -12.52
C ASN A 11 4.26 -0.23 -13.15
N GLN A 12 5.46 -0.76 -12.90
CA GLN A 12 5.81 -2.12 -13.29
C GLN A 12 4.87 -3.13 -12.62
N GLN A 13 4.59 -2.96 -11.32
CA GLN A 13 3.70 -3.85 -10.59
C GLN A 13 2.26 -3.82 -11.12
N LYS A 14 1.77 -2.67 -11.62
CA LYS A 14 0.46 -2.59 -12.32
C LYS A 14 0.43 -3.53 -13.53
N ARG A 15 1.50 -3.55 -14.33
CA ARG A 15 1.62 -4.44 -15.50
C ARG A 15 1.68 -5.91 -15.07
N VAL A 16 2.41 -6.21 -14.00
CA VAL A 16 2.49 -7.57 -13.44
C VAL A 16 1.12 -8.08 -12.97
N VAL A 17 0.36 -7.26 -12.24
CA VAL A 17 -1.00 -7.63 -11.80
C VAL A 17 -1.94 -7.81 -12.99
N ALA A 18 -1.86 -6.96 -14.01
CA ALA A 18 -2.68 -7.10 -15.22
C ALA A 18 -2.41 -8.42 -15.96
N ALA A 19 -1.16 -8.88 -15.98
CA ALA A 19 -0.78 -10.16 -16.57
C ALA A 19 -1.12 -11.37 -15.67
N ALA A 20 -0.97 -11.22 -14.35
CA ALA A 20 -1.18 -12.28 -13.38
C ALA A 20 -1.68 -11.70 -12.04
N PRO A 21 -3.01 -11.65 -11.81
CA PRO A 21 -3.61 -11.00 -10.64
C PRO A 21 -3.61 -11.89 -9.37
N THR A 22 -2.47 -12.53 -9.06
CA THR A 22 -2.33 -13.34 -7.85
C THR A 22 -2.41 -12.47 -6.59
N ILE A 23 -2.79 -13.07 -5.45
CA ILE A 23 -2.84 -12.40 -4.13
C ILE A 23 -1.53 -11.69 -3.83
N GLN A 24 -0.39 -12.37 -4.04
CA GLN A 24 0.95 -11.81 -3.86
C GLN A 24 1.20 -10.58 -4.76
N ASN A 25 0.85 -10.66 -6.05
CA ASN A 25 1.07 -9.54 -6.97
C ASN A 25 0.21 -8.32 -6.62
N ARG A 26 -1.04 -8.55 -6.19
CA ARG A 26 -1.94 -7.50 -5.71
C ARG A 26 -1.47 -6.89 -4.40
N PHE A 27 -0.95 -7.68 -3.47
CA PHE A 27 -0.36 -7.19 -2.23
C PHE A 27 0.87 -6.30 -2.49
N ASN A 28 1.75 -6.72 -3.40
CA ASN A 28 2.89 -5.90 -3.82
C ASN A 28 2.43 -4.59 -4.49
N LEU A 29 1.36 -4.62 -5.28
CA LEU A 29 0.80 -3.43 -5.91
C LEU A 29 0.21 -2.46 -4.87
N ALA A 30 -0.55 -2.97 -3.91
CA ALA A 30 -1.09 -2.20 -2.79
C ALA A 30 0.04 -1.50 -2.00
N THR A 31 1.13 -2.22 -1.77
CA THR A 31 2.34 -1.67 -1.13
C THR A 31 2.97 -0.55 -1.96
N GLY A 32 3.01 -0.71 -3.28
CA GLY A 32 3.44 0.34 -4.21
C GLY A 32 2.58 1.60 -4.10
N TYR A 33 1.25 1.46 -4.13
CA TYR A 33 0.32 2.57 -3.93
C TYR A 33 0.60 3.31 -2.62
N GLN A 34 0.76 2.58 -1.50
CA GLN A 34 1.08 3.17 -0.21
C GLN A 34 2.40 3.96 -0.23
N ARG A 35 3.48 3.41 -0.81
CA ARG A 35 4.80 4.07 -0.89
C ARG A 35 4.80 5.34 -1.73
N THR A 36 3.90 5.41 -2.70
CA THR A 36 3.70 6.57 -3.57
C THR A 36 2.70 7.59 -3.02
N GLY A 37 2.19 7.40 -1.80
CA GLY A 37 1.21 8.31 -1.18
C GLY A 37 -0.23 8.14 -1.68
N ARG A 38 -0.51 7.18 -2.56
CA ARG A 38 -1.85 6.87 -3.06
C ARG A 38 -2.63 6.04 -2.03
N LEU A 39 -2.86 6.64 -0.87
CA LEU A 39 -3.35 5.94 0.33
C LEU A 39 -4.77 5.39 0.17
N GLU A 40 -5.69 6.11 -0.49
CA GLU A 40 -7.05 5.62 -0.76
C GLU A 40 -7.05 4.39 -1.67
N THR A 41 -6.25 4.43 -2.75
CA THR A 41 -6.10 3.27 -3.64
C THR A 41 -5.48 2.08 -2.90
N ALA A 42 -4.47 2.33 -2.07
CA ALA A 42 -3.86 1.29 -1.24
C ALA A 42 -4.88 0.67 -0.26
N LYS A 43 -5.68 1.51 0.41
CA LYS A 43 -6.73 1.10 1.34
C LYS A 43 -7.74 0.16 0.68
N THR A 44 -8.28 0.54 -0.48
CA THR A 44 -9.21 -0.30 -1.23
C THR A 44 -8.62 -1.67 -1.58
N GLN A 45 -7.35 -1.71 -2.00
CA GLN A 45 -6.69 -2.98 -2.31
C GLN A 45 -6.46 -3.84 -1.07
N TYR A 46 -6.02 -3.23 0.04
CA TYR A 46 -5.81 -3.95 1.30
C TYR A 46 -7.11 -4.43 1.93
N GLN A 47 -8.24 -3.74 1.77
CA GLN A 47 -9.55 -4.22 2.21
C GLN A 47 -9.95 -5.51 1.50
N ALA A 48 -9.75 -5.59 0.18
CA ALA A 48 -10.00 -6.81 -0.56
C ALA A 48 -9.06 -7.94 -0.12
N LEU A 49 -7.77 -7.63 0.03
CA LEU A 49 -6.75 -8.61 0.42
C LEU A 49 -6.89 -9.10 1.87
N ALA A 50 -7.44 -8.30 2.78
CA ALA A 50 -7.71 -8.73 4.15
C ALA A 50 -8.72 -9.88 4.21
N ASN A 51 -9.68 -9.91 3.28
CA ASN A 51 -10.67 -10.97 3.18
C ASN A 51 -10.19 -12.14 2.31
N GLU A 52 -9.55 -11.84 1.16
CA GLU A 52 -9.18 -12.86 0.16
C GLU A 52 -7.83 -13.53 0.46
N GLY A 53 -6.96 -12.87 1.22
CA GLY A 53 -5.60 -13.30 1.50
C GLY A 53 -5.43 -14.14 2.76
N GLU A 54 -6.51 -14.41 3.48
CA GLU A 54 -6.48 -15.25 4.70
C GLU A 54 -5.95 -16.66 4.38
N GLY A 55 -5.00 -17.14 5.17
CA GLY A 55 -4.33 -18.43 4.99
C GLY A 55 -3.28 -18.43 3.86
N THR A 56 -3.15 -17.34 3.10
CA THR A 56 -2.10 -17.21 2.08
C THR A 56 -0.83 -16.70 2.72
N VAL A 57 0.18 -17.56 2.82
CA VAL A 57 1.50 -17.18 3.34
C VAL A 57 2.36 -16.63 2.21
N MET A 58 2.89 -15.43 2.43
CA MET A 58 3.88 -14.80 1.55
C MET A 58 5.23 -14.71 2.25
N GLU A 59 6.29 -15.05 1.52
CA GLU A 59 7.67 -14.81 1.93
C GLU A 59 8.14 -13.47 1.32
N GLN A 60 8.63 -12.55 2.17
CA GLN A 60 9.15 -11.28 1.70
C GLN A 60 10.42 -10.84 2.44
N GLY A 61 11.36 -10.27 1.68
CA GLY A 61 12.55 -9.60 2.18
C GLY A 61 13.76 -10.50 2.41
N TRP A 62 14.91 -9.88 2.68
CA TRP A 62 16.21 -10.56 2.84
C TRP A 62 16.32 -11.49 4.06
N ARG A 63 15.33 -11.42 4.97
CA ARG A 63 15.22 -12.25 6.17
C ARG A 63 14.09 -13.29 6.07
N SER A 64 13.54 -13.51 4.87
CA SER A 64 12.47 -14.48 4.62
C SER A 64 11.36 -14.41 5.66
N ARG A 65 10.81 -13.20 5.85
CA ARG A 65 9.68 -13.05 6.76
C ARG A 65 8.47 -13.68 6.09
N ASN A 66 8.00 -14.77 6.67
CA ASN A 66 6.72 -15.37 6.32
C ASN A 66 5.62 -14.64 7.08
N PHE A 67 4.59 -14.23 6.37
CA PHE A 67 3.40 -13.64 6.97
C PHE A 67 2.15 -14.04 6.20
N ASP A 68 1.03 -14.07 6.92
CA ASP A 68 -0.29 -14.21 6.32
C ASP A 68 -0.69 -12.90 5.64
N VAL A 69 -1.05 -12.96 4.36
CA VAL A 69 -1.38 -11.77 3.57
C VAL A 69 -2.63 -11.09 4.08
N GLY A 70 -3.63 -11.84 4.54
CA GLY A 70 -4.86 -11.30 5.11
C GLY A 70 -4.59 -10.49 6.38
N LEU A 71 -3.84 -11.07 7.33
CA LEU A 71 -3.46 -10.41 8.58
C LEU A 71 -2.59 -9.18 8.34
N GLU A 72 -1.54 -9.31 7.54
CA GLU A 72 -0.68 -8.17 7.21
C GLU A 72 -1.46 -7.08 6.47
N SER A 73 -2.44 -7.43 5.62
CA SER A 73 -3.29 -6.43 4.96
C SER A 73 -4.17 -5.67 5.98
N ALA A 74 -4.69 -6.35 7.00
CA ALA A 74 -5.42 -5.69 8.09
C ALA A 74 -4.51 -4.73 8.88
N ASP A 75 -3.27 -5.13 9.16
CA ASP A 75 -2.29 -4.25 9.82
C ASP A 75 -1.96 -3.02 8.96
N ARG A 76 -1.87 -3.18 7.63
CA ARG A 76 -1.66 -2.06 6.70
C ARG A 76 -2.84 -1.09 6.69
N LEU A 77 -4.07 -1.59 6.81
CA LEU A 77 -5.25 -0.73 6.93
C LEU A 77 -5.20 0.13 8.20
N LEU A 78 -4.83 -0.45 9.34
CA LEU A 78 -4.63 0.29 10.59
C LEU A 78 -3.53 1.34 10.44
N TYR A 79 -2.44 1.00 9.76
CA TYR A 79 -1.34 1.94 9.50
C TYR A 79 -1.76 3.10 8.58
N ILE A 80 -2.53 2.82 7.51
CA ILE A 80 -3.06 3.85 6.62
C ILE A 80 -4.03 4.76 7.38
N ASP A 81 -4.92 4.19 8.20
CA ASP A 81 -5.83 4.96 9.06
C ASP A 81 -5.06 5.88 10.02
N TRP A 82 -3.96 5.40 10.60
CA TRP A 82 -3.06 6.22 11.42
C TRP A 82 -2.37 7.34 10.63
N LEU A 83 -1.89 7.06 9.41
CA LEU A 83 -1.28 8.07 8.53
C LEU A 83 -2.26 9.17 8.16
N GLN A 84 -3.52 8.82 7.89
CA GLN A 84 -4.54 9.76 7.45
C GLN A 84 -5.13 10.59 8.60
N ASN A 85 -5.37 9.96 9.75
CA ASN A 85 -6.01 10.61 10.90
C ASN A 85 -5.03 11.18 11.92
N GLY A 86 -3.72 10.92 11.75
CA GLY A 86 -2.61 11.51 12.50
C GLY A 86 -2.63 11.20 14.00
N ALA A 87 -1.79 10.26 14.46
CA ALA A 87 -1.28 10.15 15.85
C ALA A 87 -2.27 10.37 17.03
N ARG A 88 -3.57 10.20 16.82
CA ARG A 88 -4.63 10.38 17.83
C ARG A 88 -5.51 9.13 17.87
N ARG A 89 -4.96 8.00 18.34
CA ARG A 89 -5.77 6.97 19.00
C ARG A 89 -5.03 6.48 20.23
N GLY A 90 -5.72 6.58 21.36
CA GLY A 90 -5.26 6.07 22.64
C GLY A 90 -4.98 4.57 22.55
N SER A 91 -3.99 4.16 23.33
CA SER A 91 -3.61 2.79 23.63
C SER A 91 -4.81 1.82 23.63
N GLY A 92 -4.85 0.92 22.65
CA GLY A 92 -5.84 -0.16 22.60
C GLY A 92 -5.61 -1.04 21.38
N ALA A 93 -5.38 -2.34 21.60
CA ALA A 93 -5.28 -3.33 20.54
C ALA A 93 -6.61 -3.39 19.76
N ALA A 94 -6.60 -3.06 18.47
CA ALA A 94 -7.76 -3.17 17.60
C ALA A 94 -7.72 -4.55 16.90
N SER A 95 -8.85 -5.25 16.89
CA SER A 95 -8.96 -6.53 16.18
C SER A 95 -9.00 -6.31 14.66
N ALA A 96 -8.43 -7.25 13.90
CA ALA A 96 -8.39 -7.21 12.43
C ALA A 96 -9.78 -7.04 11.79
N ALA A 97 -10.82 -7.66 12.39
CA ALA A 97 -12.21 -7.50 11.97
C ALA A 97 -12.73 -6.06 12.12
N THR A 98 -12.27 -5.33 13.15
CA THR A 98 -12.66 -3.93 13.38
C THR A 98 -11.95 -2.97 12.41
N ALA A 99 -10.73 -3.31 11.98
CA ALA A 99 -10.01 -2.57 10.93
C ALA A 99 -10.69 -2.70 9.55
N GLY A 100 -11.35 -3.83 9.29
CA GLY A 100 -12.13 -4.09 8.07
C GLY A 100 -13.50 -3.41 8.05
N THR A 101 -14.06 -3.03 9.19
CA THR A 101 -15.36 -2.35 9.27
C THR A 101 -15.23 -0.83 9.07
N ASN A 102 -15.54 -0.41 7.85
CA ASN A 102 -15.71 0.96 7.34
C ASN A 102 -15.85 2.08 8.40
N VAL A 103 -14.86 2.97 8.42
CA VAL A 103 -15.07 4.35 8.87
C VAL A 103 -15.02 5.24 7.63
N SER A 104 -16.18 5.84 7.35
CA SER A 104 -16.41 6.98 6.47
C SER A 104 -15.17 7.86 6.35
N ALA A 105 -14.64 8.00 5.13
CA ALA A 105 -13.60 8.97 4.83
C ALA A 105 -14.22 10.14 4.08
N THR A 106 -14.27 11.27 4.77
CA THR A 106 -14.45 12.61 4.22
C THR A 106 -13.56 12.80 2.98
N VAL A 107 -14.18 13.15 1.87
CA VAL A 107 -13.54 13.57 0.61
C VAL A 107 -12.65 14.78 0.88
N GLY A 108 -11.34 14.68 0.64
CA GLY A 108 -10.43 15.81 0.88
C GLY A 108 -8.93 15.57 0.66
N GLY A 109 -8.54 15.24 -0.57
CA GLY A 109 -7.27 15.64 -1.23
C GLY A 109 -5.91 15.48 -0.53
N THR A 110 -5.13 14.50 -0.98
CA THR A 110 -3.79 14.74 -1.58
C THR A 110 -3.39 13.56 -2.47
N GLY A 111 -3.94 13.58 -3.69
CA GLY A 111 -3.27 13.09 -4.90
C GLY A 111 -3.52 11.65 -5.34
N GLU A 112 -4.63 11.41 -6.03
CA GLU A 112 -4.75 10.35 -7.05
C GLU A 112 -3.94 10.70 -8.33
N TYR A 113 -2.83 11.42 -8.22
CA TYR A 113 -2.03 11.82 -9.37
C TYR A 113 -1.18 10.62 -9.82
N GLU A 114 -1.40 10.17 -11.06
CA GLU A 114 -0.57 9.13 -11.67
C GLU A 114 0.74 9.74 -12.20
N VAL A 115 1.88 9.26 -11.71
CA VAL A 115 3.20 9.66 -12.20
C VAL A 115 3.69 8.63 -13.21
N THR A 116 3.97 9.09 -14.43
CA THR A 116 4.54 8.25 -15.49
C THR A 116 6.00 7.90 -15.19
N ASP A 117 6.53 6.85 -15.84
CA ASP A 117 7.93 6.44 -15.66
C ASP A 117 8.92 7.59 -16.02
N GLU A 118 8.56 8.47 -16.96
CA GLU A 118 9.37 9.63 -17.33
C GLU A 118 9.36 10.73 -16.26
N GLN A 119 8.18 11.04 -15.71
CA GLN A 119 8.03 11.98 -14.60
C GLN A 119 8.73 11.46 -13.32
N ALA A 120 8.66 10.15 -13.07
CA ALA A 120 9.36 9.52 -11.95
C ALA A 120 10.89 9.68 -12.06
N ARG A 121 11.47 9.47 -13.25
CA ARG A 121 12.91 9.73 -13.48
C ARG A 121 13.26 11.20 -13.30
N ALA A 122 12.36 12.12 -13.64
CA ALA A 122 12.57 13.55 -13.43
C ALA A 122 12.60 13.91 -11.93
N LEU A 123 11.70 13.32 -11.13
CA LEU A 123 11.69 13.47 -9.67
C LEU A 123 13.02 13.03 -9.04
N ASP A 124 13.58 11.91 -9.48
CA ASP A 124 14.88 11.44 -8.96
C ASP A 124 16.05 12.35 -9.35
N ARG A 125 16.02 12.95 -10.55
CA ARG A 125 17.01 13.95 -10.95
C ARG A 125 16.93 15.21 -10.10
N GLN A 126 15.71 15.67 -9.79
CA GLN A 126 15.49 16.84 -8.93
C GLN A 126 15.94 16.58 -7.49
N ALA A 127 15.65 15.40 -6.94
CA ALA A 127 16.05 15.02 -5.58
C ALA A 127 17.57 14.88 -5.41
N ARG A 128 18.33 14.62 -6.48
CA ARG A 128 19.80 14.55 -6.47
C ARG A 128 20.49 15.90 -6.66
N ALA A 129 19.75 16.91 -7.10
CA ALA A 129 20.27 18.27 -7.35
C ALA A 129 20.12 19.21 -6.14
N GLN A 130 19.49 18.73 -5.07
CA GLN A 130 19.37 19.39 -3.76
C GLN A 130 20.38 18.77 -2.78
#